data_AF-A0A3M1ZEJ6-F1
#
_entry.id   AF-A0A3M1ZEJ6-F1
#
_cell.length_a   1.000
_cell.length_b   1.000
_cell.length_c   1.000
_cell.angle_alpha   90.00
_cell.angle_beta   90.00
_cell.angle_gamma   90.00
#
_symmetry.space_group_name_H-M   'P 1'
#
loop_
_entity.id
_entity.type
_entity.pdbx_description
1 polymer ?
#
loop_
_entity_poly.entity_id
_entity_poly.type
_entity_poly.pdbx_seq_one_letter_code
_entity_poly.pdbx_strand_id
1 'polypeptide(L)'
;MLNINVSKIDHVALIEVQGRIDSTTALEFGQALASAIDDGERNIVLDLANVDYMSSAGLREIVSALKKVKRASGDLRIAQPSTRVSEVLEMAGLDTILQIFPNQTDAVSSY
;
A
#
# COMPACT_ATOMS: atom_id res chain seq x y z
N MET A 1 2.09 -17.48 -2.12
CA MET A 1 0.78 -17.18 -1.52
C MET A 1 0.94 -15.86 -0.81
N LEU A 2 0.02 -14.93 -1.05
CA LEU A 2 0.02 -13.60 -0.44
C LEU A 2 -0.90 -13.68 0.78
N ASN A 3 -0.49 -13.09 1.90
CA ASN A 3 -1.35 -12.92 3.07
C ASN A 3 -1.64 -11.43 3.21
N ILE A 4 -2.93 -11.07 3.23
CA ILE A 4 -3.37 -9.69 3.40
C ILE A 4 -4.29 -9.64 4.61
N ASN A 5 -3.94 -8.80 5.58
CA ASN A 5 -4.79 -8.49 6.72
C ASN A 5 -5.26 -7.04 6.61
N VAL A 6 -6.54 -6.80 6.85
CA VAL A 6 -7.12 -5.45 6.87
C VAL A 6 -7.68 -5.21 8.26
N SER A 7 -7.20 -4.14 8.88
CA SER A 7 -7.67 -3.69 10.19
C SER A 7 -7.97 -2.19 10.15
N LYS A 8 -8.63 -1.70 11.19
CA LYS A 8 -8.96 -0.29 11.32
C LYS A 8 -8.33 0.28 12.58
N ILE A 9 -7.58 1.36 12.42
CA ILE A 9 -7.01 2.14 13.52
C ILE A 9 -7.62 3.53 13.41
N ASP A 10 -8.52 3.85 14.34
CA ASP A 10 -9.37 5.04 14.32
C ASP A 10 -10.13 5.19 12.99
N HIS A 11 -9.68 6.12 12.14
CA HIS A 11 -10.28 6.47 10.86
C HIS A 11 -9.39 6.09 9.68
N VAL A 12 -8.37 5.25 9.93
CA VAL A 12 -7.39 4.76 8.97
C VAL A 12 -7.54 3.26 8.78
N ALA A 13 -7.65 2.81 7.53
CA ALA A 13 -7.54 1.41 7.17
C ALA A 13 -6.06 1.02 7.08
N LEU A 14 -5.62 0.12 7.96
CA LEU A 14 -4.28 -0.46 7.92
C LEU A 14 -4.35 -1.80 7.17
N ILE A 15 -3.66 -1.86 6.03
CA ILE A 15 -3.58 -3.02 5.16
C ILE A 15 -2.17 -3.59 5.29
N GLU A 16 -2.04 -4.74 5.94
CA GLU A 16 -0.76 -5.41 6.14
C GLU A 16 -0.60 -6.50 5.09
N VAL A 17 0.53 -6.47 4.38
CA VAL A 17 0.82 -7.45 3.34
C VAL A 17 2.06 -8.24 3.67
N GLN A 18 1.94 -9.56 3.56
CA GLN A 18 3.04 -10.50 3.73
C GLN A 18 3.21 -11.39 2.51
N GLY A 19 4.47 -11.56 2.12
CA GLY A 19 4.87 -12.40 1.01
C GLY A 19 5.28 -11.57 -0.20
N ARG A 20 5.17 -12.19 -1.37
CA ARG A 20 5.77 -11.68 -2.60
C ARG A 20 4.70 -11.11 -3.54
N ILE A 21 4.92 -9.89 -4.03
CA ILE A 21 4.03 -9.22 -4.98
C ILE A 21 4.65 -9.31 -6.39
N ASP A 22 4.15 -10.22 -7.22
CA ASP A 22 4.59 -10.41 -8.60
C ASP A 22 3.42 -10.53 -9.58
N SER A 23 3.66 -10.93 -10.83
CA SER A 23 2.59 -11.03 -11.84
C SER A 23 1.49 -12.01 -11.47
N THR A 24 1.73 -12.93 -10.55
CA THR A 24 0.73 -13.93 -10.12
C THR A 24 -0.11 -13.46 -8.93
N THR A 25 0.45 -12.60 -8.06
CA THR A 25 -0.21 -12.10 -6.84
C THR A 25 -0.65 -10.65 -6.93
N ALA A 26 -0.21 -9.90 -7.94
CA ALA A 26 -0.55 -8.49 -8.12
C ALA A 26 -2.06 -8.27 -8.24
N LEU A 27 -2.79 -9.13 -8.94
CA LEU A 27 -4.24 -8.99 -9.07
C LEU A 27 -4.95 -9.09 -7.71
N GLU A 28 -4.58 -10.08 -6.89
CA GLU A 28 -5.11 -10.27 -5.54
C GLU A 28 -4.80 -9.06 -4.64
N PHE A 29 -3.55 -8.59 -4.70
CA PHE A 29 -3.10 -7.39 -3.99
C PHE A 29 -3.90 -6.13 -4.38
N GLY A 30 -4.05 -5.88 -5.68
CA GLY A 30 -4.81 -4.74 -6.19
C GLY A 30 -6.30 -4.81 -5.83
N GLN A 31 -6.88 -6.01 -5.85
CA GLN A 31 -8.27 -6.23 -5.42
C GLN A 31 -8.50 -5.90 -3.95
N ALA A 32 -7.57 -6.26 -3.05
CA ALA A 32 -7.68 -5.92 -1.63
C ALA A 32 -7.67 -4.40 -1.40
N LEU A 33 -6.75 -3.68 -2.06
CA LEU A 33 -6.71 -2.21 -2.01
C LEU A 33 -7.98 -1.59 -2.58
N ALA A 34 -8.45 -2.10 -3.72
CA ALA A 34 -9.64 -1.61 -4.38
C ALA A 34 -10.90 -1.82 -3.53
N SER A 35 -11.03 -2.97 -2.86
CA SER A 35 -12.15 -3.30 -1.97
C SER A 35 -12.22 -2.33 -0.81
N ALA A 36 -11.10 -2.11 -0.09
CA ALA A 36 -11.07 -1.17 1.04
C ALA A 36 -11.56 0.23 0.62
N ILE A 37 -11.15 0.70 -0.56
CA ILE A 37 -11.59 2.00 -1.10
C ILE A 37 -13.09 1.99 -1.45
N ASP A 38 -13.58 0.92 -2.06
CA ASP A 38 -15.00 0.76 -2.42
C ASP A 38 -15.90 0.66 -1.18
N ASP A 39 -15.39 0.07 -0.10
CA ASP A 39 -16.06 -0.05 1.20
C ASP A 39 -16.12 1.28 1.98
N GLY A 40 -15.53 2.35 1.42
CA GLY A 40 -15.65 3.71 1.95
C GLY A 40 -14.40 4.22 2.65
N GLU A 41 -13.34 3.42 2.75
CA GLU A 41 -12.10 3.87 3.38
C GLU A 41 -11.41 4.95 2.52
N ARG A 42 -10.90 5.99 3.19
CA ARG A 42 -10.28 7.17 2.55
C ARG A 42 -8.85 7.39 3.01
N ASN A 43 -8.53 7.00 4.23
CA ASN A 43 -7.18 7.07 4.76
C ASN A 43 -6.64 5.64 4.84
N ILE A 44 -5.66 5.33 3.98
CA ILE A 44 -5.14 3.97 3.84
C ILE A 44 -3.65 3.97 4.11
N VAL A 45 -3.23 3.16 5.09
CA VAL A 45 -1.83 2.80 5.29
C VAL A 45 -1.61 1.40 4.76
N LEU A 46 -0.68 1.26 3.83
CA LEU A 46 -0.21 -0.02 3.32
C LEU A 46 1.12 -0.37 4.01
N ASP A 47 1.10 -1.37 4.88
CA ASP A 47 2.29 -1.91 5.54
C ASP A 47 2.96 -2.97 4.66
N LEU A 48 4.24 -2.74 4.38
CA LEU A 48 5.08 -3.56 3.51
C LEU A 48 6.28 -4.19 4.25
N ALA A 49 6.25 -4.24 5.59
CA ALA A 49 7.33 -4.79 6.42
C ALA A 49 7.68 -6.24 6.05
N ASN A 50 6.66 -7.01 5.67
CA ASN A 50 6.78 -8.42 5.33
C ASN A 50 6.73 -8.69 3.82
N VAL A 51 7.00 -7.66 3.00
CA VAL A 51 7.12 -7.79 1.54
C VAL A 51 8.58 -7.69 1.14
N ASP A 52 9.13 -8.82 0.66
CA ASP A 52 10.54 -8.96 0.28
C ASP A 52 10.80 -8.71 -1.22
N TYR A 53 9.74 -8.69 -2.02
CA TYR A 53 9.81 -8.47 -3.46
C TYR A 53 8.52 -7.86 -4.01
N MET A 54 8.69 -6.86 -4.86
CA MET A 54 7.61 -6.25 -5.64
C MET A 54 8.03 -6.11 -7.11
N SER A 55 7.18 -6.58 -8.03
CA SER A 55 7.37 -6.37 -9.48
C SER A 55 6.66 -5.11 -9.98
N SER A 56 6.88 -4.76 -11.24
CA SER A 56 6.15 -3.67 -11.92
C SER A 56 4.63 -3.83 -11.92
N ALA A 57 4.12 -5.06 -11.82
CA ALA A 57 2.69 -5.30 -11.67
C ALA A 57 2.18 -4.77 -10.32
N GLY A 58 2.88 -5.06 -9.22
CA GLY A 58 2.54 -4.53 -7.89
C GLY A 58 2.57 -3.00 -7.84
N LEU A 59 3.60 -2.39 -8.43
CA LEU A 59 3.72 -0.93 -8.52
C LEU A 59 2.52 -0.31 -9.26
N ARG A 60 2.07 -0.93 -10.36
CA ARG A 60 0.88 -0.46 -11.09
C ARG A 60 -0.38 -0.54 -10.23
N GLU A 61 -0.52 -1.56 -9.40
CA GLU A 61 -1.65 -1.67 -8.48
C GLU A 61 -1.62 -0.58 -7.39
N ILE A 62 -0.45 -0.27 -6.82
CA ILE A 62 -0.29 0.86 -5.88
C ILE A 62 -0.71 2.18 -6.54
N VAL A 63 -0.22 2.46 -7.76
CA VAL A 63 -0.57 3.68 -8.49
C VAL A 63 -2.07 3.74 -8.81
N SER A 64 -2.67 2.60 -9.13
CA SER A 64 -4.10 2.51 -9.43
C SER A 64 -4.94 2.76 -8.18
N ALA A 65 -4.57 2.17 -7.05
CA ALA A 65 -5.20 2.41 -5.75
C ALA A 65 -5.05 3.88 -5.30
N LEU A 66 -3.86 4.46 -5.40
CA LEU A 66 -3.62 5.87 -5.08
C LEU A 66 -4.52 6.79 -5.92
N LYS A 67 -4.59 6.56 -7.24
CA LYS A 67 -5.49 7.34 -8.12
C LYS A 67 -6.95 7.17 -7.73
N LYS A 68 -7.36 5.95 -7.38
CA LYS A 68 -8.74 5.63 -6.99
C LYS A 68 -9.13 6.34 -5.68
N VAL A 69 -8.30 6.26 -4.64
CA VAL A 69 -8.59 6.89 -3.34
C VAL A 69 -8.55 8.42 -3.43
N LYS A 70 -7.61 8.99 -4.23
CA LYS A 70 -7.55 10.45 -4.48
C LYS A 70 -8.82 10.99 -5.16
N ARG A 71 -9.42 10.22 -6.09
CA ARG A 71 -10.72 10.60 -6.69
C ARG A 71 -11.86 10.62 -5.69
N ALA A 72 -11.73 9.85 -4.61
CA ALA A 72 -12.67 9.83 -3.49
C ALA A 72 -12.28 10.81 -2.36
N SER A 73 -11.38 11.76 -2.63
CA SER A 73 -10.86 12.74 -1.67
C SER A 73 -10.12 12.13 -0.47
N GLY A 74 -9.51 10.96 -0.63
CA GLY A 74 -8.64 10.32 0.35
C GLY A 74 -7.18 10.25 -0.07
N ASP A 75 -6.38 9.46 0.64
CA ASP A 75 -4.95 9.25 0.38
C ASP A 75 -4.48 7.84 0.73
N LEU A 76 -3.34 7.44 0.15
CA LEU A 76 -2.65 6.18 0.44
C LEU A 76 -1.19 6.45 0.82
N ARG A 77 -0.77 5.89 1.95
CA ARG A 77 0.59 5.99 2.49
C ARG A 77 1.23 4.63 2.65
N ILE A 78 2.55 4.59 2.63
CA ILE A 78 3.33 3.36 2.81
C ILE A 78 3.96 3.35 4.20
N ALA A 79 3.86 2.23 4.90
CA ALA A 79 4.57 1.98 6.15
C ALA A 79 5.59 0.85 5.96
N GLN A 80 6.79 1.05 6.50
CA GLN A 80 7.80 0.01 6.70
C GLN A 80 8.20 -0.79 5.45
N PRO A 81 8.38 -0.19 4.27
CA PRO A 81 8.84 -0.97 3.13
C PRO A 81 10.21 -1.58 3.45
N SER A 82 10.40 -2.86 3.10
CA SER A 82 11.73 -3.46 3.16
C SER A 82 12.71 -2.65 2.30
N THR A 83 14.02 -2.74 2.58
CA THR A 83 15.04 -1.99 1.82
C THR A 83 14.90 -2.21 0.31
N ARG A 84 14.68 -3.46 -0.10
CA ARG A 84 14.50 -3.81 -1.51
C ARG A 84 13.24 -3.22 -2.12
N VAL A 85 12.13 -3.20 -1.38
CA VAL A 85 10.88 -2.58 -1.86
C VAL A 85 11.03 -1.07 -1.93
N SER A 86 11.73 -0.45 -0.98
CA SER A 86 12.04 0.98 -0.98
C SER A 86 12.81 1.37 -2.24
N GLU A 87 13.90 0.66 -2.56
CA GLU A 87 14.68 0.88 -3.78
C GLU A 87 13.81 0.76 -5.04
N VAL A 88 12.91 -0.22 -5.09
CA VAL A 88 11.99 -0.41 -6.22
C VAL A 88 10.97 0.74 -6.34
N LEU A 89 10.46 1.25 -5.21
CA LEU A 89 9.57 2.42 -5.19
C LEU A 89 10.30 3.69 -5.68
N GLU A 90 11.52 3.92 -5.21
CA GLU A 90 12.39 5.05 -5.60
C GLU A 90 12.77 4.98 -7.09
N MET A 91 13.20 3.82 -7.58
CA MET A 91 13.50 3.62 -8.99
C MET A 91 12.30 3.88 -9.90
N ALA A 92 11.09 3.62 -9.40
CA ALA A 92 9.85 3.91 -10.09
C ALA A 92 9.33 5.35 -9.89
N GLY A 93 10.02 6.15 -9.06
CA GLY A 93 9.65 7.53 -8.72
C GLY A 93 8.38 7.63 -7.86
N LEU A 94 7.96 6.54 -7.21
CA LEU A 94 6.73 6.53 -6.42
C LEU A 94 6.90 7.22 -5.07
N ASP A 95 8.12 7.33 -4.56
CA ASP A 95 8.51 8.14 -3.40
C ASP A 95 8.18 9.63 -3.57
N THR A 96 8.05 10.11 -4.80
CA THR A 96 7.67 11.51 -5.08
C THR A 96 6.16 11.79 -4.95
N ILE A 97 5.33 10.74 -4.96
CA ILE A 97 3.86 10.86 -4.94
C ILE A 97 3.21 10.11 -3.76
N LEU A 98 3.94 9.21 -3.11
CA LEU A 98 3.54 8.50 -1.90
C LEU A 98 4.33 9.04 -0.72
N GLN A 99 3.66 9.21 0.41
CA GLN A 99 4.37 9.41 1.67
C GLN A 99 4.77 8.05 2.24
N ILE A 100 6.06 7.89 2.55
CA ILE A 100 6.65 6.65 3.05
C ILE A 100 7.16 6.89 4.48
N PHE A 101 6.81 5.98 5.39
CA PHE A 101 7.11 6.10 6.81
C PHE A 101 7.87 4.88 7.35
N PRO A 102 8.72 5.06 8.37
CA PRO A 102 9.54 3.98 8.93
C PRO A 102 8.75 3.00 9.83
N ASN A 103 7.53 3.35 10.26
CA ASN A 103 6.65 2.52 11.08
C ASN A 103 5.16 2.80 10.81
N GLN A 104 4.28 1.85 11.18
CA GLN A 104 2.83 2.01 11.09
C GLN A 104 2.33 3.24 11.86
N THR A 105 2.87 3.48 13.05
CA THR A 105 2.42 4.55 13.95
C THR A 105 2.56 5.94 13.32
N ASP A 106 3.70 6.23 12.70
CA ASP A 106 3.97 7.51 12.03
C ASP A 106 3.09 7.68 10.78
N ALA A 107 2.84 6.58 10.05
CA ALA A 107 1.98 6.59 8.87
C ALA A 107 0.51 6.86 9.22
N VAL A 108 0.01 6.23 10.28
CA VAL A 108 -1.35 6.42 10.79
C VAL A 108 -1.51 7.82 11.38
N SER A 109 -0.57 8.27 12.21
CA SER A 109 -0.64 9.55 12.93
C SER A 109 -0.49 10.78 12.05
N SER A 110 -0.04 10.62 10.80
CA SER A 110 0.09 11.73 9.86
C SER A 110 -1.24 12.10 9.17
N TYR A 111 -2.33 11.36 9.42
CA TYR A 111 -3.67 11.60 8.86
C TYR A 111 -4.44 12.57 9.75
#